data_AF-A0A948Q9U4-F1
#
_entry.id   AF-A0A948Q9U4-F1
#
_cell.length_a   1.000
_cell.length_b   1.000
_cell.length_c   1.000
_cell.angle_alpha   90.00
_cell.angle_beta   90.00
_cell.angle_gamma   90.00
#
_symmetry.space_group_name_H-M   'P 1'
#
loop_
_entity.id
_entity.type
_entity.pdbx_description
1 polymer ?
#
loop_
_entity_poly.entity_id
_entity_poly.type
_entity_poly.pdbx_seq_one_letter_code
_entity_poly.pdbx_strand_id
1 'polypeptide(L)' 'MADAIEHACGVRPGLIPSSGGVFEVVIDGKLVFSKKALDRFPEDREILDLLPGK' A
#
# COMPACT_ATOMS: atom_id res chain seq x y z
N MET A 1 -3.92 6.90 -4.23
CA MET A 1 -3.00 5.86 -3.73
C MET A 1 -1.72 5.71 -4.54
N ALA A 2 -1.71 5.05 -5.70
CA ALA A 2 -0.47 4.72 -6.41
C ALA A 2 0.36 5.95 -6.83
N ASP A 3 -0.31 6.97 -7.37
CA ASP A 3 0.32 8.26 -7.72
C ASP A 3 0.87 9.01 -6.50
N ALA A 4 0.14 8.97 -5.37
CA ALA A 4 0.56 9.61 -4.13
C ALA A 4 1.82 8.96 -3.54
N ILE A 5 1.95 7.64 -3.65
CA ILE A 5 3.14 6.90 -3.21
C ILE A 5 4.34 7.23 -4.11
N GLU A 6 4.13 7.31 -5.43
CA GLU A 6 5.16 7.70 -6.38
C GLU A 6 5.67 9.13 -6.09
N HIS A 7 4.78 10.08 -5.84
CA HIS A 7 5.16 11.45 -5.50
C HIS A 7 5.83 11.59 -4.12
N ALA A 8 5.35 10.85 -3.12
CA ALA A 8 5.86 10.99 -1.75
C ALA A 8 7.19 10.28 -1.52
N CYS A 9 7.40 9.13 -2.17
CA CYS A 9 8.55 8.26 -1.91
C CYS A 9 9.50 8.17 -3.12
N GLY A 10 9.09 8.63 -4.31
CA GLY A 10 9.86 8.44 -5.55
C GLY A 10 9.93 6.99 -6.02
N VAL A 11 9.19 6.09 -5.37
CA VAL A 11 9.14 4.65 -5.68
C VAL A 11 7.87 4.37 -6.45
N ARG A 12 7.99 3.73 -7.62
CA ARG A 12 6.82 3.23 -8.35
C ARG A 12 6.24 2.00 -7.63
N PRO A 13 5.03 2.05 -7.04
CA PRO A 13 4.42 0.87 -6.45
C PRO A 13 4.07 -0.15 -7.55
N GLY A 14 4.50 -1.40 -7.37
CA GLY A 14 4.12 -2.50 -8.23
C GLY A 14 2.68 -2.91 -7.96
N LEU A 15 1.78 -2.68 -8.91
CA LEU A 15 0.39 -3.16 -8.83
C LEU A 15 0.34 -4.62 -9.26
N ILE A 16 0.15 -5.52 -8.29
CA ILE A 16 -0.03 -6.94 -8.56
C ILE A 16 -1.54 -7.20 -8.70
N PRO A 17 -2.04 -7.56 -9.90
CA PRO A 17 -3.45 -7.87 -10.07
C PRO A 17 -3.77 -9.18 -9.34
N SER A 18 -4.59 -9.08 -8.28
CA SER A 18 -5.06 -10.24 -7.53
C SER A 18 -6.54 -10.48 -7.82
N SER A 19 -6.91 -11.75 -8.05
CA SER A 19 -8.31 -12.16 -8.23
C SER A 19 -8.95 -12.42 -6.87
N GLY A 20 -10.01 -11.68 -6.54
CA GLY A 20 -10.78 -11.88 -5.30
C GLY A 20 -11.01 -10.64 -4.43
N GLY A 21 -10.77 -9.42 -4.93
CA GLY A 21 -11.07 -8.18 -4.20
C GLY A 21 -10.17 -7.92 -2.97
N VAL A 22 -9.06 -8.65 -2.91
CA VAL A 22 -8.02 -8.55 -1.88
C VAL A 22 -7.05 -7.44 -2.26
N PHE A 23 -6.75 -6.57 -1.29
CA PHE A 23 -5.76 -5.51 -1.44
C PHE A 23 -4.76 -5.64 -0.30
N GLU A 24 -3.50 -5.88 -0.63
CA GLU A 24 -2.42 -6.05 0.33
C GLU A 24 -1.28 -5.11 -0.02
N VAL A 25 -0.77 -4.40 0.99
CA VAL A 25 0.37 -3.51 0.85
C VAL A 25 1.53 -4.15 1.59
N VAL A 26 2.59 -4.41 0.85
CA VAL A 26 3.83 -4.99 1.35
C VAL A 26 4.93 -3.99 1.12
N ILE A 27 5.66 -3.64 2.18
CA ILE A 27 6.79 -2.71 2.14
C ILE A 27 8.01 -3.46 2.67
N ASP A 28 9.09 -3.49 1.90
CA ASP A 28 10.33 -4.19 2.28
C ASP A 28 10.11 -5.68 2.64
N GLY A 29 9.16 -6.33 1.95
CA GLY A 29 8.78 -7.73 2.24
C GLY A 29 7.91 -7.92 3.50
N LYS A 30 7.55 -6.84 4.21
CA LYS A 30 6.62 -6.88 5.34
C LYS A 30 5.22 -6.44 4.92
N LEU A 31 4.23 -7.29 5.17
CA LEU A 31 2.83 -6.94 4.96
C LEU A 31 2.43 -5.89 6.01
N VAL A 32 2.27 -4.64 5.56
CA VAL A 32 1.91 -3.51 6.42
C VAL A 32 0.40 -3.26 6.43
N PHE A 33 -0.31 -3.73 5.40
CA PHE A 33 -1.75 -3.57 5.29
C PHE A 33 -2.39 -4.73 4.54
N SER A 34 -3.55 -5.20 5.01
CA SER A 34 -4.40 -6.14 4.26
C SER A 34 -5.87 -5.75 4.41
N LYS A 35 -6.49 -5.34 3.30
CA LYS A 35 -7.93 -5.06 3.21
C LYS A 35 -8.75 -6.29 3.57
N LYS A 36 -8.24 -7.49 3.29
CA LYS A 36 -8.95 -8.73 3.64
C LYS A 36 -9.02 -8.94 5.16
N ALA A 37 -8.01 -8.48 5.89
CA ALA A 37 -8.01 -8.55 7.35
C ALA A 37 -8.82 -7.42 8.00
N LEU A 38 -8.81 -6.23 7.40
CA LEU A 38 -9.43 -5.02 7.98
C LEU A 38 -10.84 -4.72 7.44
N ASP A 39 -11.30 -5.48 6.45
CA ASP A 39 -12.57 -5.31 5.72
C ASP A 39 -12.83 -3.87 5.23
N ARG A 40 -11.77 -3.09 5.02
CA ARG A 40 -11.84 -1.68 4.64
C ARG A 40 -10.69 -1.28 3.73
N PHE A 41 -10.87 -0.20 2.98
CA PHE A 41 -9.77 0.40 2.22
C PHE A 41 -8.89 1.26 3.12
N PRO A 42 -7.56 1.23 2.94
CA PRO A 42 -6.66 2.13 3.64
C PRO A 42 -6.86 3.57 3.14
N GLU A 43 -6.62 4.54 4.01
CA GLU A 43 -6.47 5.93 3.58
C GLU A 43 -5.07 6.17 2.98
N ASP A 44 -4.95 7.12 2.04
CA ASP A 44 -3.67 7.47 1.42
C ASP A 44 -2.61 7.79 2.50
N ARG A 45 -3.00 8.51 3.56
CA ARG A 45 -2.12 8.85 4.68
C ARG A 45 -1.64 7.63 5.48
N GLU A 46 -2.48 6.62 5.72
CA GLU A 46 -2.07 5.42 6.45
C GLU A 46 -0.93 4.72 5.73
N ILE A 47 -1.04 4.55 4.41
CA ILE A 47 0.03 3.90 3.64
C ILE A 47 1.27 4.78 3.56
N LEU A 48 1.10 6.10 3.41
CA LEU A 48 2.22 7.03 3.37
C LEU A 48 3.01 7.06 4.68
N ASP A 49 2.35 6.95 5.84
CA ASP A 49 3.00 6.91 7.16
C ASP A 49 3.76 5.60 7.41
N LEU A 50 3.29 4.50 6.80
CA LEU A 50 3.92 3.18 6.88
C LEU A 50 5.16 3.04 5.96
N LEU A 51 5.42 3.99 5.05
CA LEU A 51 6.58 3.96 4.16
C LEU A 51 7.86 4.36 4.92
N PRO A 52 8.90 3.51 4.93
CA PRO A 52 10.18 3.85 5.54
C PRO A 52 10.93 4.83 4.63
N GLY A 53 10.96 6.11 5.02
CA GLY A 53 11.68 7.13 4.25
C GLY A 53 11.21 8.56 4.49
N LYS A 54 11.21 9.01 5.76
CA LYS A 54 11.40 10.44 6.04
C LYS A 54 12.88 10.78 6.00
#